data_AF-A0A6V7I8E3-F1
#
_entry.id   AF-A0A6V7I8E3-F1
#
_cell.length_a   1.000
_cell.length_b   1.000
_cell.length_c   1.000
_cell.angle_alpha   90.00
_cell.angle_beta   90.00
_cell.angle_gamma   90.00
#
_symmetry.space_group_name_H-M   'P 1'
#
loop_
_entity.id
_entity.type
_entity.pdbx_description
1 polymer ?
#
loop_
_entity_poly.entity_id
_entity_poly.type
_entity_poly.pdbx_seq_one_letter_code
_entity_poly.pdbx_strand_id
1 'polypeptide(L)' 'MWFMQKWKRSGSLLQLAMKDSSDVRKSFMFRLSQRSNLQYFKHILLCGSAQDRYVPLHSARIELCKAAVRDPTDQ' A
#
# COMPACT_ATOMS: atom_id res chain seq x y z
N MET A 1 -3.09 -14.66 -26.48
CA MET A 1 -3.77 -14.05 -25.31
C MET A 1 -2.81 -13.78 -24.13
N TRP A 2 -1.59 -13.26 -24.35
CA TRP A 2 -0.63 -12.92 -23.28
C TRP A 2 -0.30 -11.40 -23.24
N PHE A 3 -0.56 -10.71 -24.36
CA PHE A 3 -0.20 -9.30 -24.53
C PHE A 3 -1.22 -8.33 -23.91
N MET A 4 -2.52 -8.69 -23.88
CA MET A 4 -3.58 -7.87 -23.26
C MET A 4 -3.52 -7.80 -21.73
N GLN A 5 -2.90 -8.77 -21.06
CA GLN A 5 -2.75 -8.75 -19.60
C GLN A 5 -1.65 -7.76 -19.14
N LYS A 6 -0.65 -7.49 -19.98
CA LYS A 6 0.48 -6.64 -19.61
C LYS A 6 0.20 -5.14 -19.74
N TRP A 7 -0.83 -4.78 -20.49
CA TRP A 7 -1.21 -3.38 -20.71
C TRP A 7 -2.28 -2.86 -19.76
N LYS A 8 -2.95 -3.76 -19.02
CA LYS A 8 -3.80 -3.42 -17.87
C LYS A 8 -3.08 -3.60 -16.53
N ARG A 9 -1.78 -3.32 -16.45
CA ARG A 9 -1.19 -2.95 -15.15
C ARG A 9 -1.77 -1.59 -14.78
N SER A 10 -2.96 -1.61 -14.20
CA SER A 10 -3.69 -0.42 -13.79
C SER A 10 -2.75 0.49 -13.00
N GLY A 11 -2.72 1.79 -13.31
CA GLY A 11 -1.96 2.77 -12.52
C GLY A 11 -2.30 2.68 -11.04
N SER A 12 -3.53 2.28 -10.70
CA SER A 12 -3.96 2.03 -9.32
C SER A 12 -3.19 0.91 -8.62
N LEU A 13 -2.78 -0.16 -9.32
CA LEU A 13 -1.96 -1.23 -8.70
C LEU A 13 -0.55 -0.72 -8.39
N LEU A 14 -0.04 0.15 -9.25
CA LEU A 14 1.28 0.74 -9.11
C LEU A 14 1.30 1.76 -7.95
N GLN A 15 0.22 2.55 -7.82
CA GLN A 15 -0.03 3.43 -6.69
C GLN A 15 -0.23 2.66 -5.38
N LEU A 16 -1.01 1.57 -5.40
CA LEU A 16 -1.24 0.72 -4.22
C LEU A 16 0.06 0.09 -3.70
N ALA A 17 0.96 -0.29 -4.60
CA ALA A 17 2.29 -0.79 -4.26
C ALA A 17 3.32 0.31 -3.93
N MET A 18 2.93 1.59 -3.88
CA MET A 18 3.80 2.76 -3.71
C MET A 18 4.96 2.84 -4.73
N LYS A 19 4.76 2.30 -5.93
CA LYS A 19 5.75 2.29 -7.02
C LYS A 19 5.52 3.37 -8.06
N ASP A 20 4.51 4.23 -7.86
CA ASP A 20 4.10 5.27 -8.80
C ASP A 20 5.08 6.44 -8.87
N SER A 21 5.98 6.55 -7.90
CA SER A 21 7.08 7.52 -7.88
C SER A 21 8.38 6.87 -7.41
N SER A 22 9.52 7.44 -7.80
CA SER A 22 10.83 7.07 -7.26
C SER A 22 11.02 7.50 -5.80
N ASP A 23 10.34 8.57 -5.39
CA ASP A 23 10.32 9.09 -4.03
C ASP A 23 9.03 8.65 -3.33
N VAL A 24 9.15 7.86 -2.26
CA VAL A 24 8.02 7.32 -1.48
C VAL A 24 7.15 8.45 -0.93
N ARG A 25 7.73 9.60 -0.57
CA ARG A 25 6.98 10.76 -0.04
C ARG A 25 6.10 11.43 -1.09
N LYS A 26 6.35 11.16 -2.37
CA LYS A 26 5.55 11.64 -3.50
C LYS A 26 4.56 10.60 -4.01
N SER A 27 4.61 9.38 -3.49
CA SER A 27 3.66 8.32 -3.85
C SER A 27 2.22 8.74 -3.54
N PHE A 28 1.28 8.25 -4.34
CA PHE A 28 -0.14 8.52 -4.16
C PHE A 28 -0.63 8.10 -2.76
N MET A 29 -0.26 6.90 -2.31
CA MET A 29 -0.68 6.36 -1.00
C MET A 29 -0.14 7.19 0.17
N PHE A 30 1.09 7.70 0.08
CA PHE A 30 1.65 8.58 1.12
C PHE A 30 0.91 9.93 1.17
N ARG A 31 0.62 10.54 0.01
CA ARG A 31 -0.18 11.78 -0.03
C ARG A 31 -1.60 11.55 0.46
N LEU A 32 -2.18 10.37 0.20
CA LEU A 32 -3.49 9.99 0.69
C LEU A 32 -3.49 9.82 2.23
N SER A 33 -2.44 9.24 2.82
CA SER A 33 -2.36 9.09 4.27
C SER A 33 -2.24 10.43 5.00
N GLN A 34 -1.65 11.44 4.39
CA GLN A 34 -1.63 12.82 4.91
C GLN A 34 -3.04 13.45 4.97
N ARG A 35 -3.99 12.98 4.16
CA ARG A 35 -5.39 13.43 4.15
C ARG A 35 -6.32 12.33 4.66
N SER A 36 -6.06 11.86 5.89
CA SER A 36 -6.80 10.75 6.48
C SER A 36 -8.25 11.11 6.78
N ASN A 37 -9.18 10.42 6.10
CA ASN A 37 -10.61 10.46 6.38
C ASN A 37 -11.06 9.30 7.29
N LEU A 38 -10.13 8.45 7.76
CA LEU A 38 -10.46 7.28 8.58
C LEU A 38 -11.09 7.68 9.92
N GLN A 39 -10.78 8.87 10.43
CA GLN A 39 -11.35 9.43 11.66
C GLN A 39 -12.89 9.60 11.62
N TYR A 40 -13.50 9.67 10.44
CA TYR A 40 -14.95 9.78 10.29
C TYR A 40 -15.68 8.44 10.47
N PHE A 41 -14.96 7.33 10.49
CA PHE A 41 -15.55 5.99 10.59
C PHE A 41 -15.38 5.45 12.02
N LYS A 42 -16.50 5.06 12.65
CA LYS A 42 -16.51 4.48 14.00
C LYS A 42 -16.05 3.02 14.01
N HIS A 43 -16.32 2.28 12.95
CA HIS A 43 -16.00 0.87 12.81
C HIS A 43 -15.28 0.63 11.49
N ILE A 44 -14.04 0.16 11.56
CA ILE A 44 -13.20 -0.14 10.40
C ILE A 44 -12.88 -1.64 10.43
N LEU A 45 -13.28 -2.36 9.39
CA LEU A 45 -12.95 -3.77 9.20
C LEU A 45 -11.84 -3.88 8.18
N LEU A 46 -10.75 -4.53 8.57
CA LEU A 46 -9.61 -4.78 7.70
C LEU A 46 -9.61 -6.25 7.30
N CYS A 47 -9.79 -6.49 6.01
CA CYS A 47 -9.79 -7.82 5.44
C CYS A 47 -8.51 -8.02 4.64
N GLY A 48 -7.74 -9.06 4.98
CA GLY A 48 -6.55 -9.46 4.24
C GLY A 48 -6.70 -10.88 3.72
N SER A 49 -6.16 -11.16 2.53
CA SER A 49 -6.04 -12.51 1.99
C SER A 49 -4.57 -12.83 1.74
N ALA A 50 -4.12 -14.03 2.14
CA ALA A 50 -2.76 -14.49 1.83
C ALA A 50 -2.54 -14.69 0.32
N GLN A 51 -3.61 -14.76 -0.48
CA GLN A 51 -3.56 -14.87 -1.93
C GLN A 51 -3.47 -13.49 -2.61
N ASP A 52 -3.68 -12.40 -1.88
CA ASP A 52 -3.46 -11.04 -2.38
C ASP A 52 -1.95 -10.76 -2.44
N ARG A 53 -1.42 -10.75 -3.65
CA ARG A 53 0.00 -10.45 -3.94
C ARG A 53 0.22 -8.99 -4.33
N TYR A 54 -0.82 -8.15 -4.31
CA TYR A 54 -0.71 -6.74 -4.68
C TYR A 54 -0.26 -5.87 -3.51
N VAL A 55 -0.65 -6.23 -2.29
CA VAL A 55 -0.27 -5.53 -1.05
C VAL A 55 0.32 -6.54 -0.04
N PRO A 56 1.32 -6.14 0.76
CA PRO A 56 1.89 -7.03 1.77
C PRO A 56 0.82 -7.47 2.77
N LEU A 57 0.78 -8.75 3.13
CA LEU A 57 -0.21 -9.28 4.10
C LEU A 57 -0.20 -8.52 5.44
N HIS A 58 0.97 -8.04 5.86
CA HIS A 58 1.14 -7.26 7.09
C HIS A 58 0.35 -5.94 7.07
N SER A 59 0.07 -5.35 5.91
CA SER A 59 -0.68 -4.08 5.84
C SER A 59 -2.14 -4.27 6.25
N ALA A 60 -2.78 -5.38 5.86
CA ALA A 60 -4.14 -5.71 6.27
C ALA A 60 -4.25 -5.99 7.78
N ARG A 61 -3.15 -6.36 8.43
CA ARG A 61 -3.07 -6.61 9.87
C ARG A 61 -2.59 -5.40 10.67
N ILE A 62 -2.24 -4.30 10.01
CA ILE A 62 -1.53 -3.14 10.60
C ILE A 62 -0.32 -3.62 11.43
N GLU A 63 0.45 -4.53 10.85
CA GLU A 63 1.65 -5.07 11.49
C GLU A 63 2.89 -4.40 10.90
N LEU A 64 3.83 -4.02 11.76
CA LEU A 64 5.12 -3.50 11.34
C LEU A 64 5.89 -4.57 10.56
N CYS A 65 6.36 -4.23 9.37
CA CYS A 65 7.19 -5.14 8.60
C CYS A 65 8.62 -5.16 9.17
N LYS A 66 9.33 -6.29 9.01
CA LYS A 66 10.72 -6.44 9.49
C LYS A 66 11.67 -5.37 8.96
N ALA A 67 11.38 -4.81 7.78
CA ALA A 67 12.16 -3.72 7.20
C ALA A 67 11.92 -2.40 7.95
N ALA A 68 10.65 -2.08 8.30
CA ALA A 68 10.32 -0.90 9.08
C ALA A 68 10.93 -0.95 10.50
N VAL A 69 10.90 -2.12 11.15
CA VAL A 69 11.51 -2.31 12.49
C VAL A 69 13.03 -2.08 12.48
N ARG A 70 13.68 -2.25 11.32
CA ARG A 70 15.13 -2.09 11.16
C ARG A 70 15.51 -0.74 10.56
N ASP A 71 14.55 0.13 10.30
CA ASP A 71 14.80 1.45 9.73
C ASP A 71 15.45 2.36 10.80
N PRO A 72 16.71 2.77 10.63
CA PRO A 72 17.40 3.61 11.60
C PRO A 72 16.87 5.05 11.62
N THR A 73 16.00 5.42 10.68
CA THR A 73 15.42 6.77 10.60
C THR A 73 14.33 7.02 11.67
N ASP A 74 13.87 5.96 12.34
CA ASP A 74 12.85 6.01 13.41
C ASP A 74 13.46 6.06 14.83
N GLN A 75 14.80 6.25 14.93
CA GLN A 75 15.56 6.44 16.18
C GLN A 75 15.96 7.90 16.41
#